data_AF-A0A8C0K925-F1
#
_entry.id   AF-A0A8C0K925-F1
#
_cell.length_a   1.000
_cell.length_b   1.000
_cell.length_c   1.000
_cell.angle_alpha   90.00
_cell.angle_beta   90.00
_cell.angle_gamma   90.00
#
_symmetry.space_group_name_H-M   'P 1'
#
loop_
_entity.id
_entity.type
_entity.pdbx_description
1 polymer ?
#
loop_
_entity_poly.entity_id
_entity_poly.type
_entity_poly.pdbx_seq_one_letter_code
_entity_poly.pdbx_strand_id
1 'polypeptide(L)'
;MGLHGDGRGPAGGRAARVGPRRSGGLRGGLAVFAAVAAVFTLTLPPSVPGGDSGKVSQGRPPAGLVAHPPGYPLFTLVAKLAIILFPFGSVAYRVNLLCGFFGAVAASLLFFTVFRLSGSYAGGILAAGVFSFSRLTWQWSIAAEVFSLNNLFVGLLMALTVHFEEAATAKERSKIAKIGAFCCGLSLCNQHTIVLYVLCIIPWILFRLLKEKELSLGSLLKLSLYFCVGLLPYVYLPVSSYLNQARWTWGDQTTLLGFLTHFLREEYGTFSLAKSEIGSSMSKILLSQVTSMRTQLSFNIQALAIWANICLARK
;
A
#
# COMPACT_ATOMS: atom_id res chain seq x y z
N MET A 1 -55.29 -13.36 -37.28
CA MET A 1 -54.77 -14.34 -36.30
C MET A 1 -53.34 -13.96 -35.98
N GLY A 2 -53.07 -13.71 -34.70
CA GLY A 2 -51.93 -12.93 -34.21
C GLY A 2 -50.59 -13.64 -34.23
N LEU A 3 -49.56 -12.80 -34.32
CA LEU A 3 -48.14 -13.08 -34.14
C LEU A 3 -47.87 -13.47 -32.67
N HIS A 4 -47.15 -14.57 -32.45
CA HIS A 4 -46.43 -14.79 -31.18
C HIS A 4 -45.00 -15.22 -31.50
N GLY A 5 -44.08 -14.28 -31.25
CA GLY A 5 -42.66 -14.58 -31.10
C GLY A 5 -42.42 -15.13 -29.69
N ASP A 6 -41.58 -16.14 -29.60
CA ASP A 6 -40.98 -16.57 -28.34
C ASP A 6 -39.48 -16.36 -28.42
N GLY A 7 -39.05 -15.25 -27.83
CA GLY A 7 -37.67 -15.04 -27.41
C GLY A 7 -37.46 -15.70 -26.04
N ARG A 8 -36.49 -16.61 -25.96
CA ARG A 8 -35.74 -16.86 -24.73
C ARG A 8 -34.27 -17.01 -25.07
N GLY A 9 -33.52 -15.96 -24.74
CA GLY A 9 -32.07 -15.90 -24.91
C GLY A 9 -31.34 -16.94 -24.06
N PRO A 10 -30.10 -17.31 -24.45
CA PRO A 10 -29.30 -18.21 -23.65
C PRO A 10 -28.83 -17.48 -22.38
N ALA A 11 -29.24 -17.96 -21.22
CA ALA A 11 -28.57 -17.71 -19.96
C ALA A 11 -27.21 -18.41 -19.98
N GLY A 12 -26.26 -17.81 -20.71
CA GLY A 12 -24.89 -18.26 -20.87
C GLY A 12 -24.06 -17.96 -19.62
N GLY A 13 -23.49 -19.02 -19.04
CA GLY A 13 -22.87 -19.02 -17.73
C GLY A 13 -21.73 -18.04 -17.51
N ARG A 14 -21.72 -17.45 -16.31
CA ARG A 14 -20.56 -16.76 -15.72
C ARG A 14 -19.85 -17.62 -14.66
N ALA A 15 -19.98 -18.94 -14.77
CA ALA A 15 -19.16 -19.92 -14.06
C ALA A 15 -17.98 -20.32 -14.95
N ALA A 16 -17.08 -19.38 -15.23
CA ALA A 16 -15.91 -19.65 -16.06
C ALA A 16 -14.60 -19.31 -15.33
N ARG A 17 -13.85 -20.37 -15.01
CA ARG A 17 -12.38 -20.45 -14.84
C ARG A 17 -11.78 -20.16 -13.46
N VAL A 18 -12.05 -21.02 -12.48
CA VAL A 18 -11.38 -21.03 -11.16
C VAL A 18 -10.01 -21.78 -11.16
N GLY A 19 -9.75 -22.68 -12.12
CA GLY A 19 -8.66 -23.67 -12.00
C GLY A 19 -7.25 -23.26 -12.50
N PRO A 20 -7.01 -22.88 -13.77
CA PRO A 20 -5.64 -22.83 -14.32
C PRO A 20 -4.87 -21.53 -14.03
N ARG A 21 -5.59 -20.43 -13.74
CA ARG A 21 -4.98 -19.10 -13.53
C ARG A 21 -4.34 -18.95 -12.14
N ARG A 22 -4.60 -19.83 -11.17
CA ARG A 22 -4.09 -19.67 -9.79
C ARG A 22 -2.63 -20.09 -9.64
N SER A 23 -2.24 -21.25 -10.20
CA SER A 23 -0.89 -21.82 -10.02
C SER A 23 0.18 -21.13 -10.87
N GLY A 24 -0.16 -20.70 -12.08
CA GLY A 24 0.78 -20.05 -12.99
C GLY A 24 1.31 -18.70 -12.48
N GLY A 25 0.42 -17.90 -11.89
CA GLY A 25 0.77 -16.58 -11.38
C GLY A 25 1.77 -16.60 -10.21
N LEU A 26 1.78 -17.67 -9.41
CA LEU A 26 2.67 -17.76 -8.25
C LEU A 26 4.15 -17.88 -8.68
N ARG A 27 4.45 -18.70 -9.70
CA ARG A 27 5.81 -18.86 -10.23
C ARG A 27 6.30 -17.56 -10.86
N GLY A 28 5.44 -16.89 -11.63
CA GLY A 28 5.75 -15.58 -12.22
C GLY A 28 6.00 -14.51 -11.15
N GLY A 29 5.16 -14.44 -10.12
CA GLY A 29 5.32 -13.52 -9.00
C GLY A 29 6.63 -13.75 -8.24
N LEU A 30 6.96 -15.01 -7.94
CA LEU A 30 8.21 -15.36 -7.28
C LEU A 30 9.44 -14.99 -8.13
N ALA A 31 9.39 -15.19 -9.44
CA ALA A 31 10.46 -14.79 -10.35
C ALA A 31 10.63 -13.26 -10.38
N VAL A 32 9.52 -12.51 -10.45
CA VAL A 32 9.54 -11.03 -10.38
C VAL A 32 10.10 -10.56 -9.04
N PHE A 33 9.64 -11.14 -7.92
CA PHE A 33 10.16 -10.85 -6.59
C PHE A 33 11.67 -11.07 -6.54
N ALA A 34 12.16 -12.23 -6.96
CA ALA A 34 13.58 -12.57 -6.89
C ALA A 34 14.43 -11.62 -7.76
N ALA A 35 13.98 -11.31 -8.98
CA ALA A 35 14.69 -10.40 -9.87
C ALA A 35 14.75 -8.96 -9.31
N VAL A 36 13.63 -8.42 -8.84
CA VAL A 36 13.57 -7.06 -8.28
C VAL A 36 14.34 -6.99 -6.96
N ALA A 37 14.19 -7.99 -6.09
CA ALA A 37 14.93 -8.07 -4.82
C ALA A 37 16.44 -8.13 -5.07
N ALA A 38 16.90 -8.87 -6.07
CA ALA A 38 18.32 -8.91 -6.44
C ALA A 38 18.82 -7.53 -6.90
N VAL A 39 18.10 -6.86 -7.81
CA VAL A 39 18.50 -5.53 -8.29
C VAL A 39 18.52 -4.49 -7.16
N PHE A 40 17.48 -4.45 -6.31
CA PHE A 40 17.46 -3.54 -5.18
C PHE A 40 18.59 -3.84 -4.20
N THR A 41 18.82 -5.10 -3.84
CA THR A 41 19.92 -5.49 -2.94
C THR A 41 21.30 -5.13 -3.51
N LEU A 42 21.51 -5.25 -4.82
CA LEU A 42 22.78 -4.89 -5.46
C LEU A 42 22.99 -3.38 -5.60
N THR A 43 21.92 -2.58 -5.57
CA THR A 43 21.98 -1.11 -5.68
C THR A 43 21.76 -0.39 -4.37
N LEU A 44 21.71 -1.14 -3.27
CA LEU A 44 21.49 -0.63 -1.94
C LEU A 44 22.71 0.18 -1.44
N PRO A 45 22.51 1.41 -0.94
CA PRO A 45 23.60 2.16 -0.31
C PRO A 45 23.99 1.51 1.03
N PRO A 46 25.30 1.35 1.32
CA PRO A 46 25.78 0.74 2.57
C PRO A 46 25.61 1.67 3.80
N SER A 47 25.35 2.95 3.57
CA SER A 47 25.23 4.01 4.58
C SER A 47 23.94 4.83 4.37
N VAL A 48 23.69 5.79 5.26
CA VAL A 48 22.48 6.63 5.28
C VAL A 48 22.43 7.50 4.01
N PRO A 49 21.45 7.31 3.10
CA PRO A 49 21.39 8.06 1.84
C PRO A 49 20.91 9.53 1.98
N GLY A 50 20.81 10.06 3.21
CA GLY A 50 20.24 11.38 3.51
C GLY A 50 18.72 11.37 3.72
N GLY A 51 18.13 12.48 4.17
CA GLY A 51 16.68 12.58 4.46
C GLY A 51 16.29 12.18 5.90
N ASP A 52 15.05 11.71 6.10
CA ASP A 52 14.57 11.21 7.40
C ASP A 52 15.22 9.88 7.81
N SER A 53 15.84 9.20 6.84
CA SER A 53 16.73 8.05 7.00
C SER A 53 17.76 8.22 8.14
N GLY A 54 18.22 9.44 8.42
CA GLY A 54 19.15 9.73 9.52
C GLY A 54 18.57 9.54 10.91
N LYS A 55 17.26 9.77 11.11
CA LYS A 55 16.57 9.52 12.39
C LYS A 55 16.33 8.03 12.62
N VAL A 56 16.07 7.29 11.54
CA VAL A 56 15.87 5.83 11.57
C VAL A 56 17.19 5.08 11.78
N SER A 57 18.31 5.65 11.32
CA SER A 57 19.63 5.00 11.30
C SER A 57 20.55 5.33 12.47
N GLN A 58 20.14 6.16 13.44
CA GLN A 58 20.94 6.50 14.62
C GLN A 58 21.06 5.29 15.57
N GLY A 59 22.02 4.41 15.24
CA GLY A 59 23.00 3.71 16.11
C GLY A 59 22.55 2.84 17.29
N ARG A 60 21.38 3.07 17.87
CA ARG A 60 20.80 2.32 18.99
C ARG A 60 19.39 2.88 19.09
N PRO A 61 18.33 2.22 18.61
CA PRO A 61 16.99 2.72 18.89
C PRO A 61 16.84 2.61 20.41
N PRO A 62 16.83 3.71 21.19
CA PRO A 62 16.29 3.60 22.53
C PRO A 62 14.88 3.04 22.34
N ALA A 63 14.38 2.26 23.30
CA ALA A 63 12.96 1.97 23.33
C ALA A 63 12.22 3.31 23.10
N GLY A 64 11.36 3.39 22.08
CA GLY A 64 10.52 4.56 21.88
C GLY A 64 10.92 5.67 20.91
N LEU A 65 11.67 5.37 19.85
CA LEU A 65 11.84 6.34 18.75
C LEU A 65 10.48 6.55 18.05
N VAL A 66 9.81 7.67 18.36
CA VAL A 66 8.63 8.16 17.65
C VAL A 66 9.13 9.02 16.50
N ALA A 67 8.85 8.59 15.26
CA ALA A 67 9.24 9.36 14.08
C ALA A 67 8.52 10.72 14.07
N HIS A 68 8.92 11.61 13.17
CA HIS A 68 8.19 12.86 12.97
C HIS A 68 6.69 12.58 12.65
N PRO A 69 5.77 13.52 12.96
CA PRO A 69 4.34 13.34 12.72
C PRO A 69 4.03 12.79 11.32
N PRO A 70 3.24 11.70 11.18
CA PRO A 70 2.32 11.10 12.17
C PRO A 70 2.93 9.95 13.01
N GLY A 71 4.25 9.84 13.06
CA GLY A 71 4.97 8.90 13.95
C GLY A 71 5.24 7.51 13.37
N TYR A 72 4.55 7.14 12.29
CA TYR A 72 4.76 5.91 11.52
C TYR A 72 4.97 4.64 12.37
N PRO A 73 4.09 4.37 13.36
CA PRO A 73 4.33 3.35 14.38
C PRO A 73 4.54 1.95 13.80
N LEU A 74 3.88 1.61 12.68
CA LEU A 74 4.07 0.31 12.07
C LEU A 74 5.48 0.15 11.49
N PHE A 75 5.95 1.14 10.72
CA PHE A 75 7.27 1.08 10.11
C PHE A 75 8.37 1.01 11.18
N THR A 76 8.26 1.83 12.23
CA THR A 76 9.26 1.87 13.30
C THR A 76 9.34 0.54 14.07
N LEU A 77 8.19 -0.09 14.36
CA LEU A 77 8.15 -1.41 15.00
C LEU A 77 8.76 -2.50 14.12
N VAL A 78 8.42 -2.54 12.82
CA VAL A 78 8.96 -3.55 11.91
C VAL A 78 10.45 -3.33 11.62
N ALA A 79 10.89 -2.08 11.48
CA ALA A 79 12.31 -1.74 11.36
C ALA A 79 13.09 -2.18 12.61
N LYS A 80 12.55 -1.93 13.81
CA LYS A 80 13.16 -2.40 15.07
C LYS A 80 13.29 -3.93 15.10
N LEU A 81 12.25 -4.65 14.69
CA LEU A 81 12.29 -6.11 14.61
C LEU A 81 13.37 -6.58 13.63
N ALA A 82 13.47 -5.98 12.45
CA ALA A 82 14.50 -6.32 11.47
C ALA A 82 15.92 -6.04 11.99
N ILE A 83 16.14 -4.94 12.71
CA ILE A 83 17.44 -4.61 13.30
C ILE A 83 17.87 -5.66 14.34
N ILE A 84 16.92 -6.17 15.13
CA ILE A 84 17.15 -7.20 16.16
C ILE A 84 17.42 -8.57 15.51
N LEU A 85 16.63 -8.96 14.51
CA LEU A 85 16.73 -10.28 13.87
C LEU A 85 17.94 -10.42 12.94
N PHE A 86 18.43 -9.33 12.35
CA PHE A 86 19.52 -9.34 11.38
C PHE A 86 20.75 -8.59 11.92
N PRO A 87 21.63 -9.23 12.74
CA PRO A 87 22.75 -8.56 13.39
C PRO A 87 23.98 -8.37 12.47
N PHE A 88 23.80 -8.09 11.19
CA PHE A 88 24.89 -7.87 10.22
C PHE A 88 24.83 -6.50 9.56
N GLY A 89 25.99 -5.98 9.15
CA GLY A 89 26.08 -4.64 8.53
C GLY A 89 25.67 -3.49 9.47
N SER A 90 25.61 -2.29 8.91
CA SER A 90 25.16 -1.08 9.60
C SER A 90 23.64 -1.13 9.86
N VAL A 91 23.16 -0.39 10.87
CA VAL A 91 21.70 -0.25 11.13
C VAL A 91 20.99 0.29 9.89
N ALA A 92 21.58 1.29 9.22
CA ALA A 92 21.08 1.87 7.97
C ALA A 92 20.92 0.79 6.89
N TYR A 93 21.93 -0.05 6.70
CA TYR A 93 21.89 -1.12 5.70
C TYR A 93 20.76 -2.11 5.96
N ARG A 94 20.52 -2.50 7.22
CA ARG A 94 19.42 -3.43 7.59
C ARG A 94 18.06 -2.86 7.25
N VAL A 95 17.84 -1.57 7.51
CA VAL A 95 16.56 -0.92 7.22
C VAL A 95 16.41 -0.65 5.72
N ASN A 96 17.47 -0.26 5.02
CA ASN A 96 17.46 -0.18 3.56
C ASN A 96 17.09 -1.54 2.94
N LEU A 97 17.61 -2.65 3.50
CA LEU A 97 17.34 -4.00 2.99
C LEU A 97 15.88 -4.39 3.20
N LEU A 98 15.32 -4.03 4.35
CA LEU A 98 13.90 -4.18 4.65
C LEU A 98 13.03 -3.39 3.65
N CYS A 99 13.38 -2.14 3.35
CA CYS A 99 12.68 -1.32 2.35
C CYS A 99 12.77 -1.96 0.95
N GLY A 100 13.94 -2.48 0.57
CA GLY A 100 14.14 -3.16 -0.71
C GLY A 100 13.29 -4.42 -0.82
N PHE A 101 13.21 -5.20 0.27
CA PHE A 101 12.33 -6.35 0.38
C PHE A 101 10.85 -5.94 0.20
N PHE A 102 10.39 -4.89 0.89
CA PHE A 102 9.01 -4.41 0.73
C PHE A 102 8.71 -3.95 -0.69
N GLY A 103 9.63 -3.22 -1.33
CA GLY A 103 9.52 -2.82 -2.73
C GLY A 103 9.41 -4.01 -3.68
N ALA A 104 10.21 -5.05 -3.49
CA ALA A 104 10.16 -6.27 -4.29
C ALA A 104 8.86 -7.06 -4.09
N VAL A 105 8.35 -7.14 -2.85
CA VAL A 105 7.03 -7.75 -2.59
C VAL A 105 5.91 -6.95 -3.24
N ALA A 106 5.96 -5.61 -3.17
CA ALA A 106 4.99 -4.74 -3.84
C ALA A 106 4.98 -4.99 -5.37
N ALA A 107 6.15 -5.11 -5.98
CA ALA A 107 6.28 -5.42 -7.41
C ALA A 107 5.67 -6.79 -7.78
N SER A 108 5.91 -7.82 -6.95
CA SER A 108 5.32 -9.14 -7.13
C SER A 108 3.80 -9.13 -6.98
N LEU A 109 3.25 -8.39 -6.01
CA LEU A 109 1.81 -8.22 -5.82
C LEU A 109 1.17 -7.49 -7.01
N LEU A 110 1.86 -6.48 -7.57
CA LEU A 110 1.42 -5.79 -8.77
C LEU A 110 1.42 -6.72 -9.99
N PHE A 111 2.50 -7.49 -10.19
CA PHE A 111 2.55 -8.54 -11.23
C PHE A 111 1.34 -9.47 -11.09
N PHE A 112 1.10 -9.97 -9.88
CA PHE A 112 0.02 -10.92 -9.61
C PHE A 112 -1.34 -10.31 -9.92
N THR A 113 -1.60 -9.08 -9.45
CA THR A 113 -2.84 -8.35 -9.71
C THR A 113 -3.10 -8.20 -11.21
N VAL A 114 -2.10 -7.74 -11.97
CA VAL A 114 -2.23 -7.55 -13.42
C VAL A 114 -2.36 -8.87 -14.16
N PHE A 115 -1.63 -9.91 -13.74
CA PHE A 115 -1.74 -11.25 -14.31
C PHE A 115 -3.14 -11.85 -14.10
N ARG A 116 -3.74 -11.68 -12.92
CA ARG A 116 -5.09 -12.18 -12.63
C ARG A 116 -6.15 -11.46 -13.48
N LEU A 117 -6.04 -10.14 -13.60
CA LEU A 117 -6.97 -9.32 -14.38
C LEU A 117 -6.84 -9.57 -15.89
N SER A 118 -5.62 -9.55 -16.42
CA SER A 118 -5.37 -9.66 -17.87
C SER A 118 -5.24 -11.09 -18.39
N GLY A 119 -4.82 -12.03 -17.52
CA GLY A 119 -4.39 -13.36 -17.92
C GLY A 119 -3.02 -13.41 -18.61
N SER A 120 -2.29 -12.29 -18.71
CA SER A 120 -1.02 -12.19 -19.45
C SER A 120 0.18 -12.06 -18.52
N TYR A 121 1.16 -12.96 -18.66
CA TYR A 121 2.45 -12.86 -17.97
C TYR A 121 3.23 -11.63 -18.41
N ALA A 122 3.26 -11.36 -19.72
CA ALA A 122 3.98 -10.22 -20.27
C ALA A 122 3.42 -8.90 -19.73
N GLY A 123 2.09 -8.78 -19.63
CA GLY A 123 1.45 -7.61 -19.04
C GLY A 123 1.81 -7.41 -17.57
N GLY A 124 1.82 -8.50 -16.79
CA GLY A 124 2.25 -8.47 -15.39
C GLY A 124 3.72 -8.07 -15.23
N ILE A 125 4.62 -8.66 -16.03
CA ILE A 125 6.07 -8.36 -15.99
C ILE A 125 6.31 -6.92 -16.37
N LEU A 126 5.64 -6.42 -17.41
CA LEU A 126 5.74 -5.04 -17.84
C LEU A 126 5.29 -4.08 -16.74
N ALA A 127 4.13 -4.34 -16.11
CA ALA A 127 3.62 -3.50 -15.03
C ALA A 127 4.57 -3.48 -13.82
N ALA A 128 5.04 -4.65 -13.38
CA ALA A 128 5.98 -4.75 -12.26
C ALA A 128 7.34 -4.12 -12.58
N GLY A 129 7.86 -4.30 -13.80
CA GLY A 129 9.12 -3.70 -14.25
C GLY A 129 9.05 -2.19 -14.33
N VAL A 130 8.01 -1.65 -14.99
CA VAL A 130 7.78 -0.20 -15.07
C VAL A 130 7.64 0.42 -13.68
N PHE A 131 6.90 -0.24 -12.78
CA PHE A 131 6.79 0.20 -11.40
C PHE A 131 8.15 0.19 -10.69
N SER A 132 8.83 -0.95 -10.65
CA SER A 132 10.04 -1.16 -9.85
C SER A 132 11.21 -0.30 -10.31
N PHE A 133 11.38 -0.16 -11.63
CA PHE A 133 12.49 0.59 -12.23
C PHE A 133 12.14 2.05 -12.54
N SER A 134 10.96 2.52 -12.12
CA SER A 134 10.68 3.95 -12.11
C SER A 134 11.56 4.66 -11.08
N ARG A 135 12.04 5.87 -11.41
CA ARG A 135 12.99 6.62 -10.58
C ARG A 135 12.57 6.73 -9.11
N LEU A 136 11.32 7.15 -8.86
CA LEU A 136 10.83 7.33 -7.49
C LEU A 136 10.71 6.01 -6.73
N THR A 137 10.13 4.99 -7.36
CA THR A 137 9.93 3.70 -6.70
C THR A 137 11.27 3.07 -6.36
N TRP A 138 12.24 3.12 -7.28
CA TRP A 138 13.59 2.63 -7.03
C TRP A 138 14.24 3.40 -5.88
N GLN A 139 14.32 4.73 -6.00
CA GLN A 139 14.98 5.59 -5.00
C GLN A 139 14.45 5.34 -3.58
N TRP A 140 13.12 5.24 -3.43
CA TRP A 140 12.50 5.02 -2.12
C TRP A 140 12.38 3.55 -1.71
N SER A 141 12.76 2.60 -2.58
CA SER A 141 12.87 1.18 -2.20
C SER A 141 14.28 0.84 -1.70
N ILE A 142 15.31 1.61 -2.06
CA ILE A 142 16.69 1.39 -1.59
C ILE A 142 17.09 2.27 -0.40
N ALA A 143 16.18 3.11 0.09
CA ALA A 143 16.40 4.03 1.21
C ALA A 143 15.46 3.71 2.39
N ALA A 144 15.94 3.94 3.62
CA ALA A 144 15.26 3.68 4.88
C ALA A 144 14.10 4.66 5.13
N GLU A 145 13.03 4.50 4.35
CA GLU A 145 11.86 5.37 4.32
C GLU A 145 10.56 4.56 4.32
N VAL A 146 9.47 5.19 4.75
CA VAL A 146 8.15 4.54 4.96
C VAL A 146 7.41 4.19 3.66
N PHE A 147 7.88 4.71 2.52
CA PHE A 147 7.17 4.66 1.25
C PHE A 147 7.10 3.26 0.65
N SER A 148 8.16 2.45 0.78
CA SER A 148 8.18 1.09 0.21
C SER A 148 7.19 0.17 0.93
N LEU A 149 7.02 0.34 2.25
CA LEU A 149 5.98 -0.36 3.01
C LEU A 149 4.57 0.11 2.61
N ASN A 150 4.38 1.41 2.35
CA ASN A 150 3.12 1.91 1.83
C ASN A 150 2.78 1.30 0.46
N ASN A 151 3.77 1.21 -0.43
CA ASN A 151 3.60 0.58 -1.74
C ASN A 151 3.24 -0.91 -1.64
N LEU A 152 3.81 -1.62 -0.66
CA LEU A 152 3.43 -3.00 -0.35
C LEU A 152 1.95 -3.07 0.03
N PHE A 153 1.47 -2.19 0.92
CA PHE A 153 0.05 -2.14 1.29
C PHE A 153 -0.85 -1.84 0.11
N VAL A 154 -0.47 -0.91 -0.77
CA VAL A 154 -1.22 -0.65 -2.02
C VAL A 154 -1.31 -1.91 -2.86
N GLY A 155 -0.17 -2.59 -3.11
CA GLY A 155 -0.15 -3.84 -3.87
C GLY A 155 -0.99 -4.95 -3.22
N LEU A 156 -0.95 -5.06 -1.90
CA LEU A 156 -1.72 -6.04 -1.13
C LEU A 156 -3.22 -5.76 -1.22
N LEU A 157 -3.65 -4.51 -1.04
CA LEU A 157 -5.06 -4.12 -1.14
C LEU A 157 -5.60 -4.34 -2.55
N MET A 158 -4.80 -4.06 -3.58
CA MET A 158 -5.17 -4.34 -4.97
C MET A 158 -5.31 -5.85 -5.23
N ALA A 159 -4.34 -6.65 -4.79
CA ALA A 159 -4.41 -8.11 -4.90
C ALA A 159 -5.61 -8.69 -4.16
N LEU A 160 -5.89 -8.22 -2.93
CA LEU A 160 -7.06 -8.62 -2.14
C LEU A 160 -8.37 -8.24 -2.83
N THR A 161 -8.43 -7.07 -3.47
CA THR A 161 -9.62 -6.63 -4.23
C THR A 161 -9.90 -7.56 -5.40
N VAL A 162 -8.86 -7.93 -6.17
CA VAL A 162 -9.00 -8.92 -7.26
C VAL A 162 -9.43 -10.28 -6.71
N HIS A 163 -8.81 -10.74 -5.63
CA HIS A 163 -9.19 -11.99 -4.98
C HIS A 163 -10.64 -11.98 -4.46
N PHE A 164 -11.12 -10.85 -3.96
CA PHE A 164 -12.49 -10.67 -3.51
C PHE A 164 -13.48 -10.81 -4.68
N GLU A 165 -13.19 -10.20 -5.83
CA GLU A 165 -14.03 -10.32 -7.04
C GLU A 165 -14.06 -11.75 -7.61
N GLU A 166 -12.96 -12.48 -7.49
CA GLU A 166 -12.86 -13.87 -7.95
C GLU A 166 -13.43 -14.90 -6.97
N ALA A 167 -13.80 -14.49 -5.76
CA ALA A 167 -14.28 -15.39 -4.73
C ALA A 167 -15.66 -15.97 -5.11
N ALA A 168 -15.74 -17.30 -5.07
CA ALA A 168 -16.92 -18.04 -5.53
C ALA A 168 -18.02 -18.13 -4.47
N THR A 169 -17.67 -17.96 -3.19
CA THR A 169 -18.61 -18.12 -2.07
C THR A 169 -18.66 -16.88 -1.19
N ALA A 170 -19.82 -16.61 -0.60
CA ALA A 170 -20.02 -15.55 0.38
C ALA A 170 -19.05 -15.66 1.59
N LYS A 171 -18.75 -16.90 2.01
CA LYS A 171 -17.80 -17.15 3.10
C LYS A 171 -16.37 -16.71 2.74
N GLU A 172 -15.94 -17.01 1.52
CA GLU A 172 -14.62 -16.59 1.01
C GLU A 172 -14.55 -15.07 0.85
N ARG A 173 -15.57 -14.44 0.25
CA ARG A 173 -15.70 -12.98 0.14
C ARG A 173 -15.63 -12.29 1.50
N SER A 174 -16.41 -12.77 2.47
CA SER A 174 -16.41 -12.26 3.85
C SER A 174 -15.03 -12.39 4.52
N LYS A 175 -14.32 -13.51 4.29
CA LYS A 175 -12.96 -13.71 4.81
C LYS A 175 -11.99 -12.70 4.21
N ILE A 176 -11.99 -12.53 2.89
CA ILE A 176 -11.10 -11.62 2.19
C ILE A 176 -11.40 -10.16 2.58
N ALA A 177 -12.68 -9.78 2.69
CA ALA A 177 -13.07 -8.44 3.12
C ALA A 177 -12.59 -8.11 4.54
N LYS A 178 -12.61 -9.08 5.47
CA LYS A 178 -12.06 -8.89 6.84
C LYS A 178 -10.55 -8.72 6.84
N ILE A 179 -9.84 -9.51 6.04
CA ILE A 179 -8.38 -9.36 5.87
C ILE A 179 -8.08 -7.99 5.26
N GLY A 180 -8.83 -7.57 4.24
CA GLY A 180 -8.74 -6.25 3.63
C GLY A 180 -8.99 -5.12 4.62
N ALA A 181 -10.04 -5.22 5.44
CA ALA A 181 -10.35 -4.23 6.47
C ALA A 181 -9.22 -4.10 7.50
N PHE A 182 -8.67 -5.22 7.98
CA PHE A 182 -7.49 -5.22 8.84
C PHE A 182 -6.28 -4.56 8.16
N CYS A 183 -6.02 -4.89 6.89
CA CYS A 183 -4.92 -4.28 6.13
C CYS A 183 -5.11 -2.78 5.90
N CYS A 184 -6.35 -2.32 5.67
CA CYS A 184 -6.67 -0.89 5.57
C CYS A 184 -6.31 -0.16 6.88
N GLY A 185 -6.73 -0.69 8.03
CA GLY A 185 -6.38 -0.12 9.34
C GLY A 185 -4.87 -0.12 9.57
N LEU A 186 -4.22 -1.26 9.33
CA LEU A 186 -2.78 -1.42 9.51
C LEU A 186 -1.96 -0.49 8.60
N SER A 187 -2.39 -0.29 7.36
CA SER A 187 -1.73 0.61 6.41
C SER A 187 -1.78 2.08 6.85
N LEU A 188 -2.85 2.50 7.54
CA LEU A 188 -2.95 3.85 8.09
C LEU A 188 -1.93 4.09 9.19
N CYS A 189 -1.48 3.05 9.90
CA CYS A 189 -0.38 3.13 10.87
C CYS A 189 1.00 3.29 10.21
N ASN A 190 1.10 3.14 8.89
CA ASN A 190 2.34 3.35 8.13
C ASN A 190 2.37 4.67 7.37
N GLN A 191 1.31 5.05 6.67
CA GLN A 191 1.29 6.33 5.95
C GLN A 191 -0.15 6.74 5.63
N HIS A 192 -0.53 7.98 5.94
CA HIS A 192 -1.90 8.46 5.73
C HIS A 192 -2.29 8.61 4.26
N THR A 193 -1.32 8.69 3.34
CA THR A 193 -1.58 8.78 1.90
C THR A 193 -2.34 7.57 1.36
N ILE A 194 -2.33 6.43 2.07
CA ILE A 194 -3.12 5.25 1.72
C ILE A 194 -4.63 5.52 1.70
N VAL A 195 -5.10 6.56 2.40
CA VAL A 195 -6.51 7.00 2.39
C VAL A 195 -7.03 7.18 0.96
N LEU A 196 -6.21 7.68 0.03
CA LEU A 196 -6.60 7.86 -1.37
C LEU A 196 -7.04 6.55 -2.05
N TYR A 197 -6.42 5.43 -1.69
CA TYR A 197 -6.81 4.10 -2.20
C TYR A 197 -7.99 3.53 -1.44
N VAL A 198 -7.96 3.64 -0.10
CA VAL A 198 -9.00 3.11 0.79
C VAL A 198 -10.37 3.75 0.52
N LEU A 199 -10.41 5.05 0.22
CA LEU A 199 -11.63 5.78 -0.13
C LEU A 199 -12.29 5.28 -1.42
N CYS A 200 -11.53 4.68 -2.34
CA CYS A 200 -12.09 4.05 -3.53
C CYS A 200 -12.48 2.58 -3.29
N ILE A 201 -11.60 1.83 -2.59
CA ILE A 201 -11.77 0.38 -2.39
C ILE A 201 -12.92 0.07 -1.43
N ILE A 202 -13.04 0.78 -0.30
CA ILE A 202 -14.07 0.48 0.70
C ILE A 202 -15.49 0.63 0.12
N PRO A 203 -15.86 1.78 -0.50
CA PRO A 203 -17.20 1.91 -1.07
C PRO A 203 -17.49 0.88 -2.16
N TRP A 204 -16.49 0.53 -2.99
CA TRP A 204 -16.63 -0.52 -3.99
C TRP A 204 -16.95 -1.88 -3.35
N ILE A 205 -16.18 -2.31 -2.36
CA ILE A 205 -16.40 -3.59 -1.67
C ILE A 205 -17.75 -3.61 -0.96
N LEU A 206 -18.13 -2.53 -0.29
CA LEU A 206 -19.44 -2.42 0.37
C LEU A 206 -20.59 -2.47 -0.64
N PHE A 207 -20.46 -1.78 -1.77
CA PHE A 207 -21.43 -1.84 -2.85
C PHE A 207 -21.59 -3.26 -3.41
N ARG A 208 -20.49 -3.98 -3.60
CA ARG A 208 -20.50 -5.38 -4.07
C ARG A 208 -21.18 -6.30 -3.05
N LEU A 209 -20.84 -6.18 -1.76
CA LEU A 209 -21.49 -6.95 -0.70
C LEU A 209 -22.99 -6.65 -0.59
N LEU A 210 -23.39 -5.38 -0.79
CA LEU A 210 -24.80 -4.99 -0.81
C LEU A 210 -25.53 -5.62 -2.01
N LYS A 211 -24.93 -5.56 -3.20
CA LYS A 211 -25.50 -6.14 -4.43
C LYS A 211 -25.71 -7.66 -4.30
N GLU A 212 -24.76 -8.36 -3.68
CA GLU A 212 -24.84 -9.81 -3.45
C GLU A 212 -25.73 -10.18 -2.25
N LYS A 213 -26.35 -9.18 -1.56
CA LYS A 213 -27.15 -9.35 -0.34
C LYS A 213 -26.39 -10.01 0.83
N GLU A 214 -25.07 -9.83 0.86
CA GLU A 214 -24.17 -10.35 1.90
C GLU A 214 -23.87 -9.30 2.99
N LEU A 215 -24.28 -8.05 2.76
CA LEU A 215 -24.11 -6.96 3.71
C LEU A 215 -25.21 -6.98 4.79
N SER A 216 -24.78 -7.09 6.04
CA SER A 216 -25.64 -6.99 7.23
C SER A 216 -24.98 -6.09 8.26
N LEU A 217 -25.75 -5.58 9.24
CA LEU A 217 -25.19 -4.80 10.34
C LEU A 217 -24.09 -5.58 11.08
N GLY A 218 -24.30 -6.88 11.33
CA GLY A 218 -23.31 -7.75 11.94
C GLY A 218 -22.05 -7.93 11.09
N SER A 219 -22.17 -7.97 9.76
CA SER A 219 -21.02 -7.98 8.84
C SER A 219 -20.25 -6.66 8.93
N LEU A 220 -20.95 -5.53 8.94
CA LEU A 220 -20.34 -4.20 9.04
C LEU A 220 -19.61 -4.02 10.37
N LEU A 221 -20.21 -4.40 11.50
CA LEU A 221 -19.55 -4.37 12.80
C LEU A 221 -18.29 -5.23 12.83
N LYS A 222 -18.30 -6.43 12.20
CA LYS A 222 -17.11 -7.26 12.07
C LYS A 222 -16.03 -6.59 11.21
N LEU A 223 -16.38 -5.97 10.09
CA LEU A 223 -15.42 -5.26 9.25
C LEU A 223 -14.80 -4.08 10.02
N SER A 224 -15.62 -3.28 10.71
CA SER A 224 -15.16 -2.19 11.56
C SER A 224 -14.24 -2.69 12.67
N LEU A 225 -14.56 -3.81 13.32
CA LEU A 225 -13.70 -4.40 14.34
C LEU A 225 -12.33 -4.79 13.76
N TYR A 226 -12.27 -5.46 12.61
CA TYR A 226 -11.00 -5.84 11.99
C TYR A 226 -10.18 -4.61 11.57
N PHE A 227 -10.83 -3.56 11.07
CA PHE A 227 -10.19 -2.29 10.78
C PHE A 227 -9.61 -1.64 12.05
N CYS A 228 -10.37 -1.57 13.14
CA CYS A 228 -9.91 -1.04 14.43
C CYS A 228 -8.75 -1.88 15.02
N VAL A 229 -8.80 -3.21 14.87
CA VAL A 229 -7.68 -4.09 15.26
C VAL A 229 -6.43 -3.80 14.44
N GLY A 230 -6.58 -3.43 13.16
CA GLY A 230 -5.47 -2.97 12.33
C GLY A 230 -4.83 -1.67 12.83
N LEU A 231 -5.59 -0.81 13.52
CA LEU A 231 -5.10 0.45 14.09
C LEU A 231 -4.33 0.30 15.41
N LEU A 232 -4.27 -0.91 15.99
CA LEU A 232 -3.59 -1.16 17.27
C LEU A 232 -2.14 -0.64 17.34
N PRO A 233 -1.31 -0.63 16.27
CA PRO A 233 0.02 -0.04 16.34
C PRO A 233 0.03 1.43 16.77
N TYR A 234 -1.05 2.20 16.60
CA TYR A 234 -1.11 3.58 17.12
C TYR A 234 -1.00 3.67 18.64
N VAL A 235 -1.37 2.60 19.37
CA VAL A 235 -1.21 2.52 20.84
C VAL A 235 0.27 2.59 21.24
N TYR A 236 1.19 2.22 20.34
CA TYR A 236 2.62 2.35 20.59
C TYR A 236 3.04 3.80 20.86
N LEU A 237 2.41 4.79 20.23
CA LEU A 237 2.78 6.20 20.38
C LEU A 237 2.62 6.70 21.84
N PRO A 238 1.42 6.65 22.46
CA PRO A 238 1.24 7.11 23.84
C PRO A 238 2.03 6.26 24.84
N VAL A 239 2.10 4.93 24.64
CA VAL A 239 2.88 4.02 25.50
C VAL A 239 4.37 4.37 25.45
N SER A 240 4.90 4.61 24.25
CA SER A 240 6.28 5.03 24.05
C SER A 240 6.57 6.38 24.70
N SER A 241 5.68 7.36 24.53
CA SER A 241 5.80 8.69 25.15
C SER A 241 5.86 8.61 26.67
N TYR A 242 4.98 7.80 27.26
CA TYR A 242 4.91 7.59 28.71
C TYR A 242 6.17 6.91 29.26
N LEU A 243 6.61 5.81 28.64
CA LEU A 243 7.75 5.03 29.13
C LEU A 243 9.10 5.74 28.97
N ASN A 244 9.24 6.61 27.95
CA ASN A 244 10.51 7.24 27.62
C ASN A 244 10.59 8.73 28.00
N GLN A 245 9.61 9.21 28.79
CA GLN A 245 9.56 10.58 29.33
C GLN A 245 9.89 11.66 28.30
N ALA A 246 9.35 11.52 27.08
CA ALA A 246 9.56 12.42 25.96
C ALA A 246 11.03 12.76 25.59
N ARG A 247 12.04 12.03 26.09
CA ARG A 247 13.46 12.32 25.81
C ARG A 247 13.84 12.14 24.34
N TRP A 248 13.07 11.35 23.60
CA TRP A 248 13.33 10.97 22.20
C TRP A 248 12.06 10.94 21.32
N THR A 249 10.97 11.59 21.76
CA THR A 249 9.69 11.63 21.03
C THR A 249 9.41 13.03 20.47
N TRP A 250 8.72 13.07 19.33
CA TRP A 250 8.30 14.32 18.69
C TRP A 250 7.05 14.89 19.36
N GLY A 251 7.24 15.65 20.43
CA GLY A 251 6.16 16.17 21.28
C GLY A 251 5.69 15.16 22.33
N ASP A 252 4.73 15.56 23.17
CA ASP A 252 4.11 14.70 24.19
C ASP A 252 2.84 14.05 23.64
N GLN A 253 2.82 12.72 23.54
CA GLN A 253 1.64 11.96 23.11
C GLN A 253 0.91 11.28 24.28
N THR A 254 1.23 11.60 25.54
CA THR A 254 0.56 11.01 26.71
C THR A 254 -0.85 11.55 26.92
N THR A 255 -1.12 12.77 26.45
CA THR A 255 -2.46 13.38 26.46
C THR A 255 -3.20 13.12 25.15
N LEU A 256 -4.54 13.08 25.19
CA LEU A 256 -5.37 12.92 23.99
C LEU A 256 -5.11 14.05 22.97
N LEU A 257 -4.96 15.29 23.46
CA LEU A 257 -4.66 16.44 22.61
C LEU A 257 -3.30 16.28 21.92
N GLY A 258 -2.25 15.95 22.68
CA GLY A 258 -0.92 15.74 22.11
C GLY A 258 -0.86 14.57 21.13
N PHE A 259 -1.57 13.47 21.41
CA PHE A 259 -1.74 12.38 20.45
C PHE A 259 -2.44 12.84 19.17
N LEU A 260 -3.54 13.60 19.27
CA LEU A 260 -4.27 14.10 18.11
C LEU A 260 -3.44 15.10 17.29
N THR A 261 -2.74 16.03 17.94
CA THR A 261 -1.82 16.98 17.27
C THR A 261 -0.74 16.24 16.48
N HIS A 262 -0.15 15.20 17.07
CA HIS A 262 0.87 14.38 16.41
C HIS A 262 0.26 13.51 15.29
N PHE A 263 -0.87 12.85 15.55
CA PHE A 263 -1.57 12.01 14.58
C PHE A 263 -2.04 12.82 13.37
N LEU A 264 -2.71 13.95 13.59
CA LEU A 264 -3.25 14.82 12.53
C LEU A 264 -2.18 15.66 11.84
N ARG A 265 -0.93 15.60 12.31
CA ARG A 265 0.20 16.38 11.78
C ARG A 265 -0.08 17.89 11.80
N GLU A 266 -0.78 18.37 12.83
CA GLU A 266 -1.18 19.78 12.95
C GLU A 266 0.03 20.73 12.87
N GLU A 267 1.20 20.29 13.35
CA GLU A 267 2.44 21.06 13.34
C GLU A 267 3.01 21.33 11.93
N TYR A 268 2.69 20.45 10.97
CA TYR A 268 3.07 20.61 9.57
C TYR A 268 1.98 21.27 8.73
N GLY A 269 0.71 20.96 9.03
CA GLY A 269 -0.44 21.26 8.18
C GLY A 269 -0.80 20.12 7.23
N THR A 270 -2.09 19.94 6.93
CA THR A 270 -2.64 18.76 6.22
C THR A 270 -2.01 18.47 4.85
N PHE A 271 -1.58 19.51 4.13
CA PHE A 271 -1.04 19.39 2.78
C PHE A 271 0.40 19.92 2.61
N SER A 272 1.10 20.16 3.72
CA SER A 272 2.46 20.68 3.71
C SER A 272 3.47 19.59 4.09
N LEU A 273 4.58 19.53 3.35
CA LEU A 273 5.69 18.60 3.62
C LEU A 273 6.57 19.06 4.80
N ALA A 274 6.68 20.37 4.98
CA ALA A 274 7.36 21.02 6.09
C ALA A 274 6.57 22.27 6.46
N LYS A 275 6.76 22.77 7.68
CA LYS A 275 6.16 24.04 8.11
C LYS A 275 6.71 25.16 7.22
N SER A 276 5.89 25.67 6.29
CA SER A 276 6.22 26.82 5.45
C SER A 276 5.34 28.00 5.85
N GLU A 277 5.93 29.18 5.97
CA GLU A 277 5.21 30.42 6.29
C GLU A 277 4.24 30.85 5.17
N ILE A 278 4.42 30.30 3.97
CA ILE A 278 3.57 30.55 2.81
C ILE A 278 2.79 29.26 2.52
N GLY A 279 1.49 29.25 2.82
CA GLY A 279 0.61 28.16 2.44
C GLY A 279 0.53 28.03 0.91
N SER A 280 0.85 26.86 0.36
CA SER A 280 0.62 26.60 -1.06
C SER A 280 -0.86 26.31 -1.30
N SER A 281 -1.51 27.08 -2.17
CA SER A 281 -2.88 26.79 -2.61
C SER A 281 -3.00 25.36 -3.18
N MET A 282 -4.13 24.69 -2.93
CA MET A 282 -4.43 23.35 -3.43
C MET A 282 -4.19 23.22 -4.94
N SER A 283 -4.49 24.27 -5.72
CA SER A 283 -4.26 24.29 -7.16
C SER A 283 -2.77 24.19 -7.52
N LYS A 284 -1.89 24.85 -6.76
CA LYS A 284 -0.43 24.77 -6.97
C LYS A 284 0.10 23.39 -6.60
N ILE A 285 -0.42 22.78 -5.54
CA ILE A 285 -0.05 21.40 -5.16
C ILE A 285 -0.47 20.42 -6.26
N LEU A 286 -1.73 20.49 -6.71
CA LEU A 286 -2.22 19.62 -7.78
C LEU A 286 -1.44 19.82 -9.09
N LEU A 287 -1.16 21.07 -9.47
CA LEU A 287 -0.36 21.37 -10.65
C LEU A 287 1.07 20.82 -10.54
N SER A 288 1.70 20.97 -9.37
CA SER A 288 3.01 20.38 -9.08
C SER A 288 2.98 18.86 -9.21
N GLN A 289 1.96 18.19 -8.66
CA GLN A 289 1.79 16.75 -8.78
C GLN A 289 1.61 16.31 -10.23
N VAL A 290 0.76 16.98 -11.01
CA VAL A 290 0.57 16.67 -12.43
C VAL A 290 1.85 16.88 -13.24
N THR A 291 2.60 17.95 -12.94
CA THR A 291 3.89 18.24 -13.60
C THR A 291 4.94 17.20 -13.23
N SER A 292 4.98 16.79 -11.96
CA SER A 292 5.86 15.72 -11.47
C SER A 292 5.52 14.39 -12.16
N MET A 293 4.24 14.03 -12.27
CA MET A 293 3.81 12.83 -12.99
C MET A 293 4.27 12.86 -14.46
N ARG A 294 4.10 13.99 -15.15
CA ARG A 294 4.53 14.14 -16.56
C ARG A 294 6.04 14.04 -16.74
N THR A 295 6.82 14.57 -15.81
CA THR A 295 8.29 14.58 -15.90
C THR A 295 8.92 13.27 -15.46
N GLN A 296 8.25 12.51 -14.60
CA GLN A 296 8.78 11.28 -14.04
C GLN A 296 8.29 10.00 -14.74
N LEU A 297 7.12 10.03 -15.36
CA LEU A 297 6.63 8.93 -16.19
C LEU A 297 7.15 9.09 -17.62
N SER A 298 7.89 8.11 -18.13
CA SER A 298 8.29 8.10 -19.55
C SER A 298 7.07 8.26 -20.45
N PHE A 299 7.20 9.09 -21.49
CA PHE A 299 6.17 9.28 -22.52
C PHE A 299 5.68 7.94 -23.09
N ASN A 300 6.58 6.97 -23.26
CA ASN A 300 6.26 5.65 -23.77
C ASN A 300 5.25 4.90 -22.88
N ILE A 301 5.37 5.02 -21.55
CA ILE A 301 4.46 4.40 -20.59
C ILE A 301 3.08 5.07 -20.67
N GLN A 302 3.06 6.40 -20.75
CA GLN A 302 1.81 7.16 -20.88
C GLN A 302 1.07 6.82 -22.18
N ALA A 303 1.79 6.72 -23.30
CA ALA A 303 1.24 6.33 -24.59
C ALA A 303 0.66 4.91 -24.55
N LEU A 304 1.37 3.94 -23.94
CA LEU A 304 0.87 2.58 -23.75
C LEU A 304 -0.39 2.54 -22.89
N ALA A 305 -0.46 3.35 -21.82
CA ALA A 305 -1.64 3.43 -20.97
C ALA A 305 -2.85 4.01 -21.71
N ILE A 306 -2.66 5.08 -22.50
CA ILE A 306 -3.73 5.65 -23.35
C ILE A 306 -4.19 4.62 -24.38
N TRP A 307 -3.24 3.96 -25.07
CA TRP A 307 -3.55 2.92 -26.05
C TRP A 307 -4.35 1.76 -25.43
N ALA A 308 -3.97 1.30 -24.23
CA ALA A 308 -4.69 0.28 -23.51
C ALA A 308 -6.14 0.69 -23.20
N ASN A 309 -6.36 1.93 -22.75
CA ASN A 309 -7.70 2.46 -22.50
C ASN A 309 -8.55 2.57 -23.79
N ILE A 310 -7.95 3.01 -24.90
CA ILE A 310 -8.63 3.05 -26.21
C ILE A 310 -9.03 1.63 -26.65
N CYS A 311 -8.13 0.66 -26.48
CA CYS A 311 -8.42 -0.74 -26.81
C CYS A 311 -9.52 -1.34 -25.93
N LEU A 312 -9.60 -0.93 -24.65
CA LEU A 312 -10.66 -1.32 -23.72
C LEU A 312 -12.02 -0.72 -24.09
N ALA A 313 -12.07 0.57 -24.44
CA ALA A 313 -13.29 1.26 -24.82
C ALA A 313 -13.91 0.78 -26.15
N ARG A 314 -13.11 0.09 -26.98
CA ARG A 314 -13.54 -0.50 -28.26
C ARG A 314 -14.10 -1.93 -28.13
N LYS A 315 -14.09 -2.52 -26.93
CA LYS A 315 -14.67 -3.84 -26.63
C LYS A 315 -15.99 -3.69 -25.91
#